data_AF-A0A951WS21-F1
#
_entry.id   AF-A0A951WS21-F1
#
_cell.length_a   1.000
_cell.length_b   1.000
_cell.length_c   1.000
_cell.angle_alpha   90.00
_cell.angle_beta   90.00
_cell.angle_gamma   90.00
#
_symmetry.space_group_name_H-M   'P 1'
#
loop_
_entity.id
_entity.type
_entity.pdbx_description
1 polymer ?
#
loop_
_entity_poly.entity_id
_entity_poly.type
_entity_poly.pdbx_seq_one_letter_code
_entity_poly.pdbx_strand_id
1 'polypeptide(L)'
;MSDSAPEPVEPINAEQARSLLYQAIRDRLGEHWDDEETGWRLVTGHDYMARLTRGRRNIDFYVDLLGSVTVEEKPISPAQEQGRFNAWLLLIASLLLAFVIAYLAGFFS
;
A
#
# COMPACT_ATOMS: atom_id res chain seq x y z
N MET A 1 33.52 -42.04 -4.90
CA MET A 1 32.64 -40.91 -5.26
C MET A 1 31.75 -40.67 -4.06
N SER A 2 32.09 -39.69 -3.22
CA SER A 2 31.24 -39.35 -2.07
C SER A 2 30.03 -38.58 -2.61
N ASP A 3 28.88 -39.23 -2.54
CA ASP A 3 27.58 -38.65 -2.82
C ASP A 3 27.21 -37.76 -1.62
N SER A 4 27.68 -36.52 -1.64
CA SER A 4 27.29 -35.51 -0.65
C SER A 4 25.84 -35.14 -0.94
N ALA A 5 24.90 -35.69 -0.17
CA ALA A 5 23.52 -35.23 -0.18
C ALA A 5 23.51 -33.69 -0.03
N PRO A 6 22.72 -32.95 -0.84
CA PRO A 6 22.67 -31.50 -0.74
C PRO A 6 22.25 -31.12 0.69
N GLU A 7 23.01 -30.22 1.33
CA GLU A 7 22.65 -29.74 2.66
C GLU A 7 21.27 -29.07 2.60
N PRO A 8 20.35 -29.43 3.51
CA PRO A 8 19.05 -28.80 3.58
C PRO A 8 19.23 -27.33 3.92
N VAL A 9 18.75 -26.44 3.04
CA VAL A 9 18.78 -25.00 3.27
C VAL A 9 17.73 -24.67 4.33
N GLU A 10 18.16 -24.12 5.46
CA GLU A 10 17.26 -23.68 6.52
C GLU A 10 16.60 -22.35 6.12
N PRO A 11 15.25 -22.29 6.01
CA PRO A 11 14.57 -21.05 5.66
C PRO A 11 14.65 -20.05 6.81
N ILE A 12 14.65 -18.76 6.47
CA ILE A 12 14.54 -17.73 7.49
C ILE A 12 13.22 -17.83 8.23
N ASN A 13 13.22 -17.41 9.49
CA ASN A 13 11.99 -17.32 10.28
C ASN A 13 11.27 -15.97 10.03
N ALA A 14 10.05 -15.86 10.55
CA ALA A 14 9.22 -14.67 10.41
C ALA A 14 9.84 -13.38 10.96
N GLU A 15 10.60 -13.46 12.05
CA GLU A 15 11.23 -12.28 12.68
C GLU A 15 12.41 -11.77 11.84
N GLN A 16 13.21 -12.69 11.29
CA GLN A 16 14.28 -12.40 10.34
C GLN A 16 13.72 -11.78 9.06
N ALA A 17 12.65 -12.37 8.51
CA ALA A 17 11.98 -11.85 7.31
C ALA A 17 11.47 -10.42 7.53
N ARG A 18 10.78 -10.19 8.65
CA ARG A 18 10.28 -8.87 9.03
C ARG A 18 11.42 -7.85 9.14
N SER A 19 12.53 -8.24 9.75
CA SER A 19 13.69 -7.34 9.92
C SER A 19 14.31 -6.94 8.58
N LEU A 20 14.49 -7.90 7.67
CA LEU A 20 14.97 -7.66 6.30
C LEU A 20 14.00 -6.76 5.51
N LEU A 21 12.70 -6.99 5.67
CA LEU A 21 11.65 -6.19 5.04
C LEU A 21 11.73 -4.72 5.46
N TYR A 22 11.77 -4.45 6.77
CA TYR A 22 11.85 -3.08 7.30
C TYR A 22 13.18 -2.40 6.97
N GLN A 23 14.27 -3.15 6.94
CA GLN A 23 15.55 -2.64 6.48
C GLN A 23 15.46 -2.19 5.02
N ALA A 24 14.95 -3.05 4.13
CA ALA A 24 14.80 -2.71 2.72
C ALA A 24 13.86 -1.53 2.48
N ILE A 25 12.79 -1.39 3.28
CA ILE A 25 11.89 -0.23 3.24
C ILE A 25 12.67 1.04 3.56
N ARG A 26 13.43 1.07 4.67
CA ARG A 26 14.26 2.22 5.04
C ARG A 26 15.33 2.52 4.01
N ASP A 27 16.01 1.51 3.50
CA ASP A 27 17.05 1.67 2.48
C ASP A 27 16.48 2.29 1.19
N ARG A 28 15.25 1.90 0.81
CA ARG A 28 14.60 2.35 -0.43
C ARG A 28 13.91 3.70 -0.32
N LEU A 29 13.31 4.00 0.85
CA LEU A 29 12.37 5.12 1.05
C LEU A 29 12.87 6.16 2.07
N GLY A 30 13.91 5.85 2.84
CA GLY A 30 14.47 6.68 3.92
C GLY A 30 13.94 6.31 5.31
N GLU A 31 14.58 6.84 6.34
CA GLU A 31 14.22 6.59 7.76
C GLU A 31 12.79 7.04 8.10
N HIS A 32 12.38 8.19 7.58
CA HIS A 32 11.05 8.78 7.81
C HIS A 32 10.06 8.42 6.70
N TRP A 33 10.14 7.19 6.19
CA TRP A 33 9.27 6.75 5.11
C TRP A 33 7.80 6.76 5.51
N ASP A 34 7.47 6.68 6.79
CA ASP A 34 6.11 6.61 7.37
C ASP A 34 5.61 7.96 7.92
N ASP A 35 6.26 9.07 7.55
CA ASP A 35 5.81 10.42 7.92
C ASP A 35 4.31 10.63 7.61
N GLU A 36 3.57 11.15 8.58
CA GLU A 36 2.09 11.20 8.51
C GLU A 36 1.59 12.13 7.40
N GLU A 37 2.32 13.21 7.12
CA GLU A 37 1.93 14.22 6.13
C GLU A 37 2.40 13.88 4.71
N THR A 38 3.62 13.35 4.57
CA THR A 38 4.32 13.23 3.29
C THR A 38 4.81 11.83 2.95
N GLY A 39 4.74 10.91 3.92
CA GLY A 39 5.26 9.56 3.83
C GLY A 39 4.39 8.58 3.02
N TRP A 40 4.88 7.36 2.98
CA TRP A 40 4.21 6.19 2.45
C TRP A 40 3.37 5.55 3.55
N ARG A 41 2.14 5.17 3.20
CA ARG A 41 1.24 4.49 4.13
C ARG A 41 1.29 2.99 3.91
N LEU A 42 1.42 2.23 5.00
CA LEU A 42 1.31 0.77 4.97
C LEU A 42 -0.15 0.39 4.69
N VAL A 43 -0.38 -0.29 3.57
CA VAL A 43 -1.71 -0.75 3.14
C VAL A 43 -1.98 -2.17 3.65
N THR A 44 -1.00 -3.05 3.48
CA THR A 44 -1.02 -4.41 4.02
C THR A 44 0.40 -4.83 4.35
N GLY A 45 0.55 -5.59 5.42
CA GLY A 45 1.84 -6.06 5.90
C GLY A 45 1.71 -7.41 6.59
N HIS A 46 2.57 -8.33 6.22
CA HIS A 46 2.87 -9.56 6.96
C HIS A 46 4.38 -9.81 6.90
N ASP A 47 4.85 -10.86 7.55
CA ASP A 47 6.28 -11.01 7.87
C ASP A 47 7.20 -11.05 6.63
N TYR A 48 6.67 -11.50 5.49
CA TYR A 48 7.38 -11.62 4.21
C TYR A 48 6.95 -10.61 3.14
N MET A 49 6.01 -9.70 3.43
CA MET A 49 5.55 -8.71 2.44
C MET A 49 5.02 -7.45 3.09
N ALA A 50 5.36 -6.31 2.49
CA ALA A 50 4.72 -5.04 2.79
C ALA A 50 4.33 -4.35 1.49
N ARG A 51 3.08 -3.90 1.42
CA ARG A 51 2.61 -2.98 0.39
C ARG A 51 2.42 -1.60 0.98
N LEU A 52 3.08 -0.64 0.36
CA LEU A 52 3.10 0.75 0.74
C LEU A 52 2.49 1.59 -0.38
N THR A 53 1.77 2.65 -0.03
CA THR A 53 1.15 3.55 -1.02
C THR A 53 1.49 5.01 -0.74
N ARG A 54 1.73 5.78 -1.80
CA ARG A 54 1.89 7.24 -1.75
C ARG A 54 1.25 7.87 -2.98
N GLY A 55 0.16 8.60 -2.77
CA GLY A 55 -0.58 9.26 -3.85
C GLY A 55 -1.17 8.25 -4.86
N ARG A 56 -0.56 8.14 -6.04
CA ARG A 56 -0.97 7.23 -7.13
C ARG A 56 0.02 6.09 -7.39
N ARG A 57 0.91 5.82 -6.43
CA ARG A 57 1.95 4.80 -6.56
C ARG A 57 1.83 3.81 -5.41
N ASN A 58 1.96 2.54 -5.74
CA ASN A 58 2.15 1.46 -4.79
C ASN A 58 3.56 0.91 -4.95
N ILE A 59 4.19 0.56 -3.85
CA ILE A 59 5.46 -0.15 -3.85
C ILE A 59 5.32 -1.38 -2.95
N ASP A 60 5.72 -2.51 -3.48
CA ASP A 60 5.62 -3.81 -2.83
C ASP A 60 7.03 -4.29 -2.50
N PHE A 61 7.23 -4.69 -1.26
CA PHE A 61 8.44 -5.34 -0.79
C PHE A 61 8.11 -6.79 -0.49
N TYR A 62 8.91 -7.71 -1.00
CA TYR A 62 8.78 -9.15 -0.77
C TYR A 62 10.11 -9.68 -0.27
N VAL A 63 10.07 -10.52 0.75
CA VAL A 63 11.23 -11.28 1.23
C VAL A 63 10.95 -12.75 0.93
N ASP A 64 11.87 -13.45 0.30
CA ASP A 64 11.76 -14.89 0.11
C ASP A 64 12.26 -15.68 1.34
N LEU A 65 12.06 -17.01 1.33
CA LEU A 65 12.48 -17.88 2.43
C LEU A 65 14.01 -17.97 2.59
N LEU A 66 14.77 -17.46 1.63
CA LEU A 66 16.23 -17.42 1.64
C LEU A 66 16.78 -16.03 2.03
N GLY A 67 15.90 -15.05 2.30
CA GLY A 67 16.25 -13.70 2.70
C GLY A 67 16.54 -12.73 1.56
N SER A 68 16.24 -13.10 0.30
CA SER A 68 16.33 -12.16 -0.82
C SER A 68 15.14 -11.20 -0.82
N VAL A 69 15.40 -9.91 -1.02
CA VAL A 69 14.36 -8.88 -1.10
C VAL A 69 14.10 -8.47 -2.54
N THR A 70 12.83 -8.56 -2.95
CA THR A 70 12.35 -8.03 -4.23
C THR A 70 11.49 -6.79 -3.98
N VAL A 71 11.72 -5.74 -4.78
CA VAL A 71 10.98 -4.49 -4.70
C VAL A 71 10.29 -4.22 -6.04
N GLU A 72 8.97 -4.09 -6.03
CA GLU A 72 8.17 -3.83 -7.22
C GLU A 72 7.37 -2.53 -7.06
N GLU A 73 7.53 -1.60 -8.00
CA GLU A 73 6.76 -0.36 -8.00
C GLU A 73 5.70 -0.38 -9.12
N LYS A 74 4.45 -0.08 -8.75
CA LYS A 74 3.30 -0.14 -9.64
C LYS A 74 2.43 1.12 -9.49
N PRO A 75 1.86 1.67 -10.58
CA PRO A 75 0.81 2.66 -10.45
C PRO A 75 -0.41 2.05 -9.73
N ILE A 76 -1.21 2.88 -9.04
CA ILE A 76 -2.49 2.43 -8.49
C ILE A 76 -3.37 1.86 -9.60
N SER A 77 -4.20 0.86 -9.27
CA SER A 77 -5.03 0.24 -10.30
C SER A 77 -6.07 1.23 -10.82
N PRO A 78 -6.47 1.15 -12.11
CA PRO A 78 -7.53 1.98 -12.65
C PRO A 78 -8.85 1.90 -11.84
N ALA A 79 -9.13 0.74 -11.22
CA ALA A 79 -10.28 0.55 -10.35
C ALA A 79 -10.25 1.43 -9.08
N GLN A 80 -9.06 1.61 -8.47
CA GLN A 80 -8.90 2.51 -7.31
C GLN A 80 -9.12 3.98 -7.70
N GLU A 81 -8.70 4.36 -8.91
CA GLU A 81 -8.95 5.72 -9.45
C GLU A 81 -10.44 5.95 -9.74
N GLN A 82 -11.10 4.96 -10.33
CA GLN A 82 -12.53 5.00 -10.62
C GLN A 82 -13.38 5.14 -9.34
N GLY A 83 -13.00 4.44 -8.26
CA GLY A 83 -13.70 4.54 -6.97
C GLY A 83 -13.72 5.95 -6.40
N ARG A 84 -12.57 6.65 -6.44
CA ARG A 84 -12.48 8.05 -5.98
C ARG A 84 -13.33 8.99 -6.83
N PHE A 85 -13.34 8.80 -8.15
CA PHE A 85 -14.17 9.61 -9.05
C PHE A 85 -15.66 9.42 -8.78
N ASN A 86 -16.10 8.17 -8.61
CA ASN A 86 -17.49 7.86 -8.27
C ASN A 86 -17.91 8.46 -6.92
N ALA A 87 -17.05 8.44 -5.91
CA ALA A 87 -17.33 9.07 -4.62
C ALA A 87 -17.56 10.59 -4.75
N TRP A 88 -16.74 11.28 -5.55
CA TRP A 88 -16.93 12.70 -5.84
C TRP A 88 -18.22 12.99 -6.59
N LEU A 89 -18.56 12.17 -7.59
CA LEU A 89 -19.83 12.30 -8.30
C LEU A 89 -21.03 12.16 -7.38
N LEU A 90 -21.02 11.16 -6.49
CA LEU A 90 -22.08 10.94 -5.50
C LEU A 90 -22.18 12.10 -4.51
N LEU A 91 -21.05 12.63 -4.03
CA LEU A 91 -21.03 13.80 -3.15
C LEU A 91 -21.63 15.04 -3.83
N ILE A 92 -21.22 15.35 -5.06
CA ILE A 92 -21.75 16.49 -5.82
C ILE A 92 -23.24 16.31 -6.09
N ALA A 93 -23.67 15.13 -6.53
CA ALA A 93 -25.08 14.83 -6.75
C ALA A 93 -25.91 15.01 -5.47
N SER A 94 -25.38 14.59 -4.32
CA SER A 94 -26.04 14.73 -3.02
C SER A 94 -26.17 16.20 -2.59
N LEU A 95 -25.12 17.00 -2.79
CA LEU A 95 -25.12 18.45 -2.53
C LEU A 95 -26.13 19.18 -3.42
N LEU A 96 -26.18 18.85 -4.72
CA LEU A 96 -27.15 19.42 -5.64
C LEU A 96 -28.59 19.04 -5.27
N LEU A 97 -28.83 17.80 -4.89
CA LEU A 97 -30.16 17.36 -4.44
C LEU A 97 -30.59 18.10 -3.18
N ALA A 98 -29.70 18.20 -2.18
CA ALA A 98 -29.96 18.96 -0.96
C ALA A 98 -30.25 20.45 -1.26
N PHE A 99 -29.50 21.05 -2.19
CA PHE A 99 -29.72 22.41 -2.64
C PHE A 99 -31.10 22.59 -3.28
N VAL A 100 -31.51 21.71 -4.18
CA VAL A 100 -32.84 21.75 -4.81
C VAL A 100 -33.95 21.63 -3.77
N ILE A 101 -33.81 20.73 -2.79
CA ILE A 101 -34.79 20.58 -1.71
C ILE A 101 -34.88 21.87 -0.88
N ALA A 102 -33.75 22.44 -0.46
CA ALA A 102 -33.72 23.67 0.31
C ALA A 102 -34.31 24.86 -0.45
N TYR A 103 -34.03 24.95 -1.76
CA TYR A 103 -34.61 25.97 -2.64
C TYR A 103 -36.15 25.84 -2.72
N LEU A 104 -36.66 24.63 -2.94
CA LEU A 104 -38.12 24.38 -2.99
C LEU A 104 -38.81 24.61 -1.65
N ALA A 105 -38.11 24.38 -0.54
CA ALA A 105 -38.60 24.68 0.80
C ALA A 105 -38.59 26.19 1.14
N GLY A 106 -38.11 27.04 0.24
CA GLY A 106 -38.08 28.49 0.43
C GLY A 106 -36.97 28.98 1.37
N PHE A 107 -35.96 28.15 1.66
CA PHE A 107 -34.89 28.49 2.60
C PHE A 107 -34.01 29.67 2.12
N PHE A 108 -34.07 30.00 0.83
CA PHE A 108 -33.34 31.08 0.17
C PHE A 108 -34.25 32.19 -0.38
N SER A 109 -35.54 32.19 -0.01
CA SER A 109 -36.53 33.18 -0.43
C SER A 109 -36.78 34.26 0.63
#